data_AF-A0A0B4CCA9-F1
#
_entry.id   AF-A0A0B4CCA9-F1
#
_cell.length_a   1.000
_cell.length_b   1.000
_cell.length_c   1.000
_cell.angle_alpha   90.00
_cell.angle_beta   90.00
_cell.angle_gamma   90.00
#
_symmetry.space_group_name_H-M   'P 1'
#
loop_
_entity.id
_entity.type
_entity.pdbx_description
1 polymer ?
#
loop_
_entity_poly.entity_id
_entity_poly.type
_entity_poly.pdbx_seq_one_letter_code
_entity_poly.pdbx_strand_id
1 'polypeptide(L)'
;PNGWYGAIDAGYHMIDDINAESSTTGANWNWEVNDGWAAFARLGYRFNPNWRVELEGGYRSGDIGTVRAVSGTQGLCNLTPATGGCFSPEGDIESATLMANVIYDFGFEYWGVRPFVGLGAGVNHVKTDTIGTLRANRGATFTADDSSTKFAAQAIAGLAWAISDRANVDLTYRYLTGDANFASTTVGTGPGATSFGEWDGDYDQSHTVTLGLRYSFGAEDAPPPPPPPPPPPPPPPPPPPPPPPVAQKPVARQFVVYFDWDRSDLTAEARSVVTQAANYAKSGAPTRVLIVGYTDTSGSAAYNLGLSNRRSRTVADALVAQGVNGGVIALDGKGETNLAKPTADGVREPLNRRATIDINF
;
A
#
# COMPACT_ATOMS: atom_id res chain seq x y z
N PRO A 1 4.77 18.09 -0.39
CA PRO A 1 5.98 17.31 0.00
C PRO A 1 6.27 17.42 1.51
N ASN A 2 6.83 16.35 2.10
CA ASN A 2 7.43 16.42 3.44
C ASN A 2 8.79 17.12 3.38
N GLY A 3 9.28 17.62 4.51
CA GLY A 3 10.56 18.32 4.60
C GLY A 3 10.44 19.83 4.81
N TRP A 4 11.49 20.56 4.44
CA TRP A 4 11.61 21.99 4.68
C TRP A 4 10.63 22.81 3.82
N TYR A 5 10.09 23.86 4.41
CA TYR A 5 9.30 24.87 3.72
C TYR A 5 9.54 26.25 4.33
N GLY A 6 9.29 27.29 3.54
CA GLY A 6 9.31 28.68 3.97
C GLY A 6 7.96 29.33 3.70
N ALA A 7 7.59 30.32 4.49
CA ALA A 7 6.39 31.10 4.25
C ALA A 7 6.53 32.56 4.68
N ILE A 8 5.72 33.41 4.07
CA ILE A 8 5.58 34.82 4.44
C ILE A 8 4.08 35.12 4.52
N ASP A 9 3.65 35.75 5.60
CA ASP A 9 2.27 36.15 5.83
C ASP A 9 2.20 37.67 6.09
N ALA A 10 1.10 38.30 5.68
CA ALA A 10 0.78 39.66 6.07
C ALA A 10 -0.73 39.79 6.31
N GLY A 11 -1.12 40.72 7.17
CA GLY A 11 -2.53 40.95 7.44
C GLY A 11 -2.78 41.95 8.55
N TYR A 12 -3.89 41.73 9.25
CA TYR A 12 -4.46 42.68 10.19
C TYR A 12 -4.24 42.23 11.63
N HIS A 13 -3.90 43.18 12.48
CA HIS A 13 -3.66 43.00 13.91
C HIS A 13 -4.71 43.76 14.69
N MET A 14 -5.37 43.06 15.60
CA MET A 14 -6.34 43.58 16.56
C MET A 14 -5.81 43.28 17.95
N ILE A 15 -5.94 44.20 18.87
CA ILE A 15 -5.56 43.99 20.27
C ILE A 15 -6.62 44.66 21.13
N ASP A 16 -7.04 43.96 22.19
CA ASP A 16 -7.96 44.54 23.15
C ASP A 16 -7.25 45.62 23.98
N ASP A 17 -8.03 46.45 24.67
CA ASP A 17 -7.45 47.51 25.50
C ASP A 17 -6.53 46.94 26.59
N ILE A 18 -5.36 47.56 26.77
CA ILE A 18 -4.36 47.12 27.74
C ILE A 18 -4.61 47.82 29.07
N ASN A 19 -4.89 47.05 30.11
CA ASN A 19 -4.92 47.57 31.48
C ASN A 19 -3.51 47.55 32.06
N ALA A 20 -2.98 48.73 32.38
CA ALA A 20 -1.66 48.87 32.98
C ALA A 20 -1.76 49.53 34.36
N GLU A 21 -1.02 49.02 35.32
CA GLU A 21 -0.91 49.54 36.67
C GLU A 21 0.48 50.11 36.96
N SER A 22 0.54 51.33 37.46
CA SER A 22 1.77 51.96 37.91
C SER A 22 2.25 51.32 39.22
N SER A 23 3.42 50.69 39.20
CA SER A 23 4.04 50.07 40.39
C SER A 23 4.45 51.11 41.45
N THR A 24 4.59 52.38 41.04
CA THR A 24 4.96 53.49 41.95
C THR A 24 3.75 54.11 42.64
N THR A 25 2.61 54.22 41.95
CA THR A 25 1.45 54.99 42.44
C THR A 25 0.20 54.15 42.66
N GLY A 26 0.13 52.92 42.15
CA GLY A 26 -1.06 52.09 42.09
C GLY A 26 -2.14 52.64 41.14
N ALA A 27 -1.80 53.61 40.29
CA ALA A 27 -2.73 54.14 39.30
C ALA A 27 -2.96 53.09 38.21
N ASN A 28 -4.22 52.74 37.95
CA ASN A 28 -4.61 51.77 36.93
C ASN A 28 -5.26 52.50 35.75
N TRP A 29 -4.65 52.39 34.56
CA TRP A 29 -5.07 53.04 33.34
C TRP A 29 -5.38 52.01 32.25
N ASN A 30 -6.47 52.27 31.53
CA ASN A 30 -6.82 51.56 30.31
C ASN A 30 -6.21 52.28 29.11
N TRP A 31 -5.45 51.54 28.31
CA TRP A 31 -4.77 51.98 27.11
C TRP A 31 -5.45 51.33 25.90
N GLU A 32 -6.29 52.11 25.23
CA GLU A 32 -6.88 51.68 23.96
C GLU A 32 -5.78 51.66 22.91
N VAL A 33 -5.68 50.54 22.17
CA VAL A 33 -4.74 50.40 21.07
C VAL A 33 -5.54 50.18 19.80
N ASN A 34 -5.36 51.05 18.82
CA ASN A 34 -6.04 50.92 17.55
C ASN A 34 -5.45 49.75 16.76
N ASP A 35 -6.31 49.12 15.97
CA ASP A 35 -5.91 48.06 15.08
C ASP A 35 -4.78 48.47 14.13
N GLY A 36 -3.90 47.52 13.82
CA GLY A 36 -2.74 47.74 12.96
C GLY A 36 -2.54 46.64 11.93
N TRP A 37 -1.32 46.54 11.43
CA TRP A 37 -0.92 45.48 10.50
C TRP A 37 0.07 44.53 11.16
N ALA A 38 0.17 43.33 10.61
CA ALA A 38 1.17 42.37 11.01
C ALA A 38 1.81 41.67 9.81
N ALA A 39 3.07 41.28 9.96
CA ALA A 39 3.77 40.44 9.01
C ALA A 39 4.63 39.39 9.69
N PHE A 40 4.77 38.24 9.04
CA PHE A 40 5.47 37.08 9.57
C PHE A 40 6.34 36.44 8.51
N ALA A 41 7.51 35.98 8.94
CA ALA A 41 8.38 35.09 8.18
C ALA A 41 8.50 33.77 8.94
N ARG A 42 8.25 32.66 8.23
CA ARG A 42 8.24 31.31 8.82
C ARG A 42 9.21 30.40 8.09
N LEU A 43 9.96 29.62 8.86
CA LEU A 43 10.75 28.50 8.38
C LEU A 43 10.31 27.24 9.12
N GLY A 44 9.82 26.25 8.38
CA GLY A 44 9.26 25.05 8.99
C GLY A 44 9.76 23.76 8.39
N TYR A 45 9.56 22.68 9.14
CA TYR A 45 9.82 21.32 8.71
C TYR A 45 8.58 20.47 8.92
N ARG A 46 8.16 19.78 7.86
CA ARG A 46 7.02 18.86 7.87
C ARG A 46 7.53 17.43 7.97
N PHE A 47 7.20 16.74 9.06
CA PHE A 47 7.63 15.36 9.30
C PHE A 47 6.79 14.35 8.53
N ASN A 48 5.49 14.59 8.46
CA ASN A 48 4.52 13.73 7.80
C ASN A 48 3.32 14.57 7.35
N PRO A 49 2.30 13.97 6.70
CA PRO A 49 1.14 14.72 6.24
C PRO A 49 0.37 15.47 7.33
N ASN A 50 0.55 15.19 8.62
CA ASN A 50 -0.22 15.84 9.68
C ASN A 50 0.62 16.72 10.60
N TRP A 51 1.91 16.44 10.80
CA TRP A 51 2.73 17.14 11.78
C TRP A 51 3.81 17.98 11.13
N ARG A 52 3.89 19.25 11.55
CA ARG A 52 4.95 20.18 11.17
C ARG A 52 5.37 21.05 12.35
N VAL A 53 6.62 21.48 12.35
CA VAL A 53 7.17 22.48 13.27
C VAL A 53 7.57 23.72 12.49
N GLU A 54 7.54 24.88 13.15
CA GLU A 54 7.93 26.16 12.56
C GLU A 54 8.73 27.00 13.54
N LEU A 55 9.74 27.69 13.02
CA LEU A 55 10.30 28.89 13.62
C LEU A 55 9.65 30.09 12.91
N GLU A 56 9.08 31.00 13.68
CA GLU A 56 8.35 32.18 13.18
C GLU A 56 8.95 33.46 13.77
N GLY A 57 9.31 34.40 12.90
CA GLY A 57 9.58 35.79 13.26
C GLY A 57 8.38 36.65 12.86
N GLY A 58 7.81 37.40 13.79
CA GLY A 58 6.62 38.21 13.57
C GLY A 58 6.79 39.66 14.01
N TYR A 59 6.16 40.56 13.28
CA TYR A 59 6.05 41.98 13.63
C TYR A 59 4.59 42.40 13.62
N ARG A 60 4.18 43.20 14.62
CA ARG A 60 2.84 43.75 14.77
C ARG A 60 2.94 45.23 15.11
N SER A 61 2.17 46.06 14.42
CA SER A 61 2.00 47.48 14.75
C SER A 61 0.70 47.70 15.53
N GLY A 62 0.65 48.80 16.26
CA GLY A 62 -0.56 49.36 16.87
C GLY A 62 -0.33 50.83 17.19
N ASP A 63 -1.37 51.64 17.05
CA ASP A 63 -1.32 53.06 17.39
C ASP A 63 -2.07 53.30 18.69
N ILE A 64 -1.49 54.03 19.64
CA ILE A 64 -2.12 54.27 20.92
C ILE A 64 -3.28 55.26 20.75
N GLY A 65 -4.46 54.81 21.14
CA GLY A 65 -5.72 55.54 21.13
C GLY A 65 -5.92 56.31 22.43
N THR A 66 -7.07 56.14 23.07
CA THR A 66 -7.33 56.85 24.32
C THR A 66 -6.66 56.18 25.52
N VAL A 67 -6.11 57.00 26.42
CA VAL A 67 -5.51 56.53 27.68
C VAL A 67 -6.24 57.15 28.86
N ARG A 68 -6.92 56.33 29.66
CA ARG A 68 -7.85 56.77 30.70
C ARG A 68 -7.67 55.98 31.97
N ALA A 69 -7.75 56.65 33.12
CA ALA A 69 -7.77 55.93 34.39
C ALA A 69 -9.05 55.08 34.52
N VAL A 70 -8.89 53.83 34.99
CA VAL A 70 -10.00 52.92 35.30
C VAL A 70 -10.84 53.46 36.47
N SER A 71 -10.20 54.18 37.39
CA SER A 71 -10.87 54.95 38.44
C SER A 71 -10.25 56.33 38.62
N GLY A 72 -11.07 57.35 38.88
CA GLY A 72 -10.65 58.75 39.01
C GLY A 72 -10.75 59.55 37.70
N THR A 73 -10.19 60.76 37.69
CA THR A 73 -10.27 61.72 36.56
C THR A 73 -8.97 61.84 35.76
N GLN A 74 -7.99 60.97 36.03
CA GLN A 74 -6.67 60.96 35.41
C GLN A 74 -6.71 60.28 34.03
N GLY A 75 -5.65 60.51 33.24
CA GLY A 75 -5.49 60.02 31.87
C GLY A 75 -4.62 60.96 31.06
N LEU A 76 -4.36 60.61 29.80
CA LEU A 76 -3.53 61.41 28.90
C LEU A 76 -4.39 62.19 27.91
N CYS A 77 -3.92 63.36 27.51
CA CYS A 77 -4.35 63.95 26.26
C CYS A 77 -3.21 64.54 25.42
N ASN A 78 -3.48 64.78 24.14
CA ASN A 78 -2.53 65.34 23.16
C ASN A 78 -1.75 66.57 23.64
N LEU A 79 -0.59 66.82 23.03
CA LEU A 79 0.33 67.93 23.34
C LEU A 79 -0.17 69.31 22.88
N THR A 80 -1.03 69.37 21.86
CA THR A 80 -1.46 70.60 21.17
C THR A 80 -2.69 71.28 21.78
N PRO A 81 -2.72 72.62 21.83
CA PRO A 81 -2.23 73.40 22.96
C PRO A 81 -3.06 73.18 24.25
N ALA A 82 -2.45 73.48 25.41
CA ALA A 82 -3.03 73.28 26.75
C ALA A 82 -4.44 73.89 26.96
N THR A 83 -4.81 74.91 26.18
CA THR A 83 -6.15 75.49 26.10
C THR A 83 -6.88 74.96 24.85
N GLY A 84 -7.59 73.84 25.01
CA GLY A 84 -8.31 73.14 23.94
C GLY A 84 -8.99 71.87 24.46
N GLY A 85 -9.68 71.14 23.57
CA GLY A 85 -10.25 69.83 23.91
C GLY A 85 -9.17 68.78 24.22
N CYS A 86 -9.48 67.86 25.13
CA CYS A 86 -8.61 66.73 25.50
C CYS A 86 -8.86 65.57 24.51
N PHE A 87 -7.89 65.30 23.62
CA PHE A 87 -7.90 64.21 22.64
C PHE A 87 -6.88 63.13 22.98
N SER A 88 -6.89 61.98 22.28
CA SER A 88 -5.90 60.91 22.45
C SER A 88 -4.46 61.44 22.40
N PRO A 89 -3.54 60.91 23.24
CA PRO A 89 -2.12 61.18 23.10
C PRO A 89 -1.57 60.74 21.74
N GLU A 90 -0.38 61.23 21.40
CA GLU A 90 0.37 60.71 20.26
C GLU A 90 1.23 59.54 20.76
N GLY A 91 1.19 58.39 20.09
CA GLY A 91 1.99 57.24 20.47
C GLY A 91 1.71 56.00 19.63
N ASP A 92 2.68 55.09 19.65
CA ASP A 92 2.65 53.79 18.99
C ASP A 92 3.10 52.68 19.95
N ILE A 93 2.64 51.47 19.66
CA ILE A 93 3.06 50.25 20.32
C ILE A 93 3.41 49.21 19.25
N GLU A 94 4.63 48.70 19.33
CA GLU A 94 5.17 47.73 18.38
C GLU A 94 5.52 46.44 19.10
N SER A 95 5.21 45.29 18.48
CA SER A 95 5.55 43.97 19.02
C SER A 95 6.33 43.16 17.98
N ALA A 96 7.54 42.74 18.38
CA ALA A 96 8.39 41.84 17.63
C ALA A 96 8.48 40.48 18.34
N THR A 97 8.15 39.40 17.64
CA THR A 97 8.07 38.05 18.22
C THR A 97 9.03 37.08 17.54
N LEU A 98 9.59 36.17 18.33
CA LEU A 98 10.30 34.98 17.85
C LEU A 98 9.70 33.74 18.51
N MET A 99 9.05 32.89 17.72
CA MET A 99 8.21 31.80 18.21
C MET A 99 8.62 30.46 17.62
N ALA A 100 8.57 29.41 18.43
CA ALA A 100 8.64 28.03 17.98
C ALA A 100 7.25 27.39 18.08
N ASN A 101 6.76 26.85 16.97
CA ASN A 101 5.39 26.34 16.84
C ASN A 101 5.39 24.85 16.52
N VAL A 102 4.41 24.14 17.07
CA VAL A 102 4.01 22.79 16.66
C VAL A 102 2.63 22.88 16.04
N ILE A 103 2.46 22.37 14.84
CA ILE A 103 1.21 22.47 14.06
C ILE A 103 0.77 21.09 13.60
N TYR A 104 -0.54 20.86 13.73
CA TYR A 104 -1.26 19.71 13.21
C TYR A 104 -2.14 20.11 12.03
N ASP A 105 -1.85 19.58 10.84
CA ASP A 105 -2.68 19.69 9.63
C ASP A 105 -3.69 18.54 9.57
N PHE A 106 -4.98 18.84 9.43
CA PHE A 106 -6.02 17.83 9.29
C PHE A 106 -6.01 17.21 7.87
N GLY A 107 -6.37 15.92 7.80
CA GLY A 107 -6.23 15.08 6.60
C GLY A 107 -7.44 15.05 5.66
N PHE A 108 -8.38 15.99 5.77
CA PHE A 108 -9.58 16.01 4.91
C PHE A 108 -9.26 16.63 3.55
N GLU A 109 -8.58 15.90 2.68
CA GLU A 109 -8.16 16.40 1.35
C GLU A 109 -9.31 16.50 0.33
N TYR A 110 -10.53 16.10 0.72
CA TYR A 110 -11.69 16.02 -0.19
C TYR A 110 -12.01 17.33 -0.92
N TRP A 111 -11.65 18.50 -0.37
CA TRP A 111 -12.02 19.82 -0.92
C TRP A 111 -10.82 20.68 -1.34
N GLY A 112 -9.59 20.14 -1.33
CA GLY A 112 -8.37 20.93 -1.61
C GLY A 112 -8.04 21.99 -0.54
N VAL A 113 -8.79 21.99 0.58
CA VAL A 113 -8.59 22.85 1.75
C VAL A 113 -8.15 21.98 2.93
N ARG A 114 -7.12 22.39 3.64
CA ARG A 114 -6.57 21.68 4.79
C ARG A 114 -6.62 22.57 6.02
N PRO A 115 -7.55 22.32 6.95
CA PRO A 115 -7.52 22.98 8.25
C PRO A 115 -6.25 22.63 9.00
N PHE A 116 -5.76 23.55 9.83
CA PHE A 116 -4.66 23.28 10.74
C PHE A 116 -4.83 24.03 12.06
N VAL A 117 -4.26 23.47 13.12
CA VAL A 117 -4.18 24.09 14.44
C VAL A 117 -2.77 23.93 15.00
N GLY A 118 -2.34 24.86 15.83
CA GLY A 118 -1.02 24.82 16.43
C GLY A 118 -0.92 25.58 17.73
N LEU A 119 0.16 25.29 18.44
CA LEU A 119 0.55 25.99 19.65
C LEU A 119 2.02 26.36 19.53
N GLY A 120 2.37 27.51 20.09
CA GLY A 120 3.72 28.05 20.06
C GLY A 120 4.12 28.68 21.37
N ALA A 121 5.43 28.72 21.58
CA ALA A 121 6.05 29.40 22.71
C ALA A 121 7.30 30.13 22.22
N GLY A 122 7.61 31.25 22.85
CA GLY A 122 8.74 32.06 22.43
C GLY A 122 8.88 33.33 23.25
N VAL A 123 9.38 34.36 22.60
CA VAL A 123 9.60 35.68 23.21
C VAL A 123 8.88 36.76 22.42
N ASN A 124 8.34 37.73 23.14
CA ASN A 124 7.76 38.95 22.61
C ASN A 124 8.55 40.14 23.13
N HIS A 125 9.04 40.97 22.23
CA HIS A 125 9.66 42.25 22.53
C HIS A 125 8.66 43.35 22.18
N VAL A 126 8.16 44.04 23.20
CA VAL A 126 7.19 45.12 23.07
C VAL A 126 7.92 46.44 23.27
N LYS A 127 7.74 47.36 22.34
CA LYS A 127 8.21 48.74 22.45
C LYS A 127 6.99 49.65 22.53
N THR A 128 7.04 50.59 23.46
CA THR A 128 5.98 51.59 23.65
C THR A 128 6.60 52.97 23.55
N ASP A 129 6.08 53.79 22.64
CA ASP A 129 6.39 55.21 22.54
C ASP A 129 5.09 56.00 22.68
N THR A 130 4.99 56.88 23.67
CA THR A 130 3.80 57.71 23.88
C THR A 130 4.19 59.01 24.50
N ILE A 131 3.57 60.09 24.02
CA ILE A 131 3.69 61.40 24.61
C ILE A 131 2.32 62.09 24.71
N GLY A 132 2.08 62.68 25.88
CA GLY A 132 0.85 63.41 26.17
C GLY A 132 1.00 64.32 27.37
N THR A 133 -0.07 65.02 27.74
CA THR A 133 -0.15 65.77 29.00
C THR A 133 -1.21 65.17 29.90
N LEU A 134 -1.02 65.28 31.21
CA LEU A 134 -1.97 64.76 32.18
C LEU A 134 -3.29 65.55 32.11
N ARG A 135 -4.41 64.85 32.08
CA ARG A 135 -5.74 65.46 32.01
C ARG A 135 -6.02 66.40 33.19
N ALA A 136 -5.57 66.03 34.39
CA ALA A 136 -5.76 66.86 35.59
C ALA A 136 -4.76 68.03 35.71
N ASN A 137 -3.64 67.97 34.99
CA ASN A 137 -2.64 69.03 34.91
C ASN A 137 -2.04 69.10 33.51
N ARG A 138 -2.65 69.91 32.63
CA ARG A 138 -2.23 70.09 31.23
C ARG A 138 -0.86 70.78 31.08
N GLY A 139 -0.23 71.21 32.19
CA GLY A 139 1.16 71.69 32.25
C GLY A 139 2.19 70.61 32.61
N ALA A 140 1.75 69.37 32.84
CA ALA A 140 2.63 68.23 33.07
C ALA A 140 2.59 67.28 31.86
N THR A 141 3.75 67.05 31.26
CA THR A 141 3.95 66.11 30.16
C THR A 141 4.25 64.72 30.71
N PHE A 142 3.55 63.72 30.20
CA PHE A 142 3.82 62.31 30.39
C PHE A 142 4.49 61.78 29.12
N THR A 143 5.56 61.01 29.28
CA THR A 143 6.22 60.29 28.20
C THR A 143 6.48 58.86 28.65
N ALA A 144 6.16 57.89 27.80
CA ALA A 144 6.60 56.50 27.94
C ALA A 144 7.41 56.17 26.68
N ASP A 145 8.70 55.92 26.84
CA ASP A 145 9.59 55.46 25.77
C ASP A 145 10.44 54.35 26.38
N ASP A 146 9.97 53.12 26.23
CA ASP A 146 10.61 51.95 26.83
C ASP A 146 10.31 50.68 26.01
N SER A 147 11.10 49.63 26.27
CA SER A 147 10.91 48.33 25.64
C SER A 147 11.15 47.18 26.62
N SER A 148 10.34 46.13 26.52
CA SER A 148 10.47 44.94 27.35
C SER A 148 10.40 43.65 26.54
N THR A 149 11.23 42.67 26.92
CA THR A 149 11.19 41.32 26.35
C THR A 149 10.67 40.35 27.38
N LYS A 150 9.55 39.68 27.07
CA LYS A 150 8.92 38.70 27.95
C LYS A 150 8.65 37.40 27.21
N PHE A 151 8.41 36.34 27.98
CA PHE A 151 7.95 35.08 27.44
C PHE A 151 6.54 35.26 26.86
N ALA A 152 6.26 34.60 25.75
CA ALA A 152 4.94 34.61 25.13
C ALA A 152 4.52 33.21 24.70
N ALA A 153 3.22 32.98 24.75
CA ALA A 153 2.57 31.79 24.21
C ALA A 153 1.63 32.21 23.08
N GLN A 154 1.49 31.35 22.07
CA GLN A 154 0.53 31.58 20.99
C GLN A 154 -0.28 30.34 20.64
N ALA A 155 -1.54 30.58 20.28
CA ALA A 155 -2.42 29.61 19.65
C ALA A 155 -2.67 29.98 18.20
N ILE A 156 -2.68 28.98 17.32
CA ILE A 156 -2.77 29.15 15.88
C ILE A 156 -3.91 28.28 15.37
N ALA A 157 -4.74 28.84 14.49
CA ALA A 157 -5.73 28.10 13.72
C ALA A 157 -5.79 28.64 12.30
N GLY A 158 -6.03 27.80 11.31
CA GLY A 158 -6.06 28.28 9.94
C GLY A 158 -6.54 27.25 8.92
N LEU A 159 -6.57 27.72 7.68
CA LEU A 159 -6.92 26.95 6.48
C LEU A 159 -5.81 27.10 5.46
N ALA A 160 -5.40 26.00 4.84
CA ALA A 160 -4.43 26.00 3.75
C ALA A 160 -5.05 25.48 2.46
N TRP A 161 -4.89 26.21 1.36
CA TRP A 161 -5.29 25.82 0.02
C TRP A 161 -4.06 25.49 -0.82
N ALA A 162 -4.03 24.30 -1.41
CA ALA A 162 -2.97 23.94 -2.34
C ALA A 162 -3.17 24.67 -3.68
N ILE A 163 -2.18 25.45 -4.10
CA ILE A 163 -2.18 26.11 -5.42
C ILE A 163 -1.26 25.38 -6.42
N SER A 164 -0.33 24.56 -5.92
CA SER A 164 0.48 23.62 -6.70
C SER A 164 0.95 22.48 -5.80
N ASP A 165 1.72 21.54 -6.34
CA ASP A 165 2.31 20.43 -5.57
C ASP A 165 3.28 20.90 -4.46
N ARG A 166 3.75 22.15 -4.53
CA ARG A 166 4.73 22.72 -3.59
C ARG A 166 4.27 23.99 -2.90
N ALA A 167 3.31 24.72 -3.45
CA ALA A 167 2.87 26.00 -2.93
C ALA A 167 1.46 25.92 -2.36
N ASN A 168 1.26 26.55 -1.20
CA ASN A 168 -0.04 26.71 -0.55
C ASN A 168 -0.28 28.18 -0.22
N VAL A 169 -1.55 28.59 -0.28
CA VAL A 169 -2.01 29.83 0.33
C VAL A 169 -2.57 29.47 1.70
N ASP A 170 -2.10 30.14 2.75
CA ASP A 170 -2.52 29.91 4.13
C ASP A 170 -3.34 31.12 4.62
N LEU A 171 -4.56 30.90 5.13
CA LEU A 171 -5.27 31.87 5.98
C LEU A 171 -5.04 31.45 7.43
N THR A 172 -4.41 32.32 8.20
CA THR A 172 -3.96 32.00 9.56
C THR A 172 -4.49 33.02 10.54
N TYR A 173 -5.14 32.53 11.59
CA TYR A 173 -5.47 33.26 12.80
C TYR A 173 -4.47 32.90 13.90
N ARG A 174 -3.96 33.92 14.59
CA ARG A 174 -3.04 33.79 15.72
C ARG A 174 -3.62 34.55 16.91
N TYR A 175 -3.58 33.89 18.07
CA TYR A 175 -3.82 34.48 19.37
C TYR A 175 -2.50 34.49 20.13
N LEU A 176 -2.03 35.67 20.55
CA LEU A 176 -0.81 35.85 21.32
C LEU A 176 -1.16 36.34 22.73
N THR A 177 -0.47 35.78 23.72
CA THR A 177 -0.58 36.20 25.12
C THR A 177 0.80 36.21 25.76
N GLY A 178 1.05 37.21 26.60
CA GLY A 178 2.23 37.34 27.44
C GLY A 178 2.15 38.62 28.26
N ASP A 179 3.13 38.82 29.14
CA ASP A 179 3.17 40.01 29.99
C ASP A 179 3.95 41.14 29.28
N ALA A 180 3.72 42.40 29.67
CA ALA A 180 4.53 43.54 29.23
C ALA A 180 4.75 44.54 30.38
N ASN A 181 5.89 45.22 30.37
CA ASN A 181 6.15 46.33 31.29
C ASN A 181 6.81 47.48 30.54
N PHE A 182 6.52 48.71 30.97
CA PHE A 182 7.13 49.92 30.41
C PHE A 182 7.33 51.01 31.46
N ALA A 183 8.45 51.72 31.38
CA ALA A 183 8.73 52.87 32.22
C ALA A 183 8.10 54.16 31.67
N SER A 184 7.66 55.03 32.57
CA SER A 184 7.17 56.36 32.23
C SER A 184 7.90 57.46 32.99
N THR A 185 8.07 58.60 32.32
CA THR A 185 8.62 59.84 32.87
C THR A 185 7.56 60.93 32.80
N THR A 186 7.36 61.66 33.90
CA THR A 186 6.48 62.84 33.93
C THR A 186 7.28 64.08 34.25
N VAL A 187 7.17 65.12 33.43
CA VAL A 187 7.85 66.41 33.59
C VAL A 187 6.82 67.52 33.69
N GLY A 188 6.79 68.23 34.82
CA GLY A 188 5.88 69.35 35.03
C GLY A 188 5.91 69.84 36.48
N THR A 189 5.39 71.04 36.71
CA THR A 189 5.29 71.64 38.05
C THR A 189 3.84 71.96 38.40
N GLY A 190 3.46 71.83 39.67
CA GLY A 190 2.12 72.15 40.19
C GLY A 190 1.29 70.93 40.60
N PRO A 191 0.11 71.15 41.21
CA PRO A 191 -0.75 70.05 41.67
C PRO A 191 -1.11 69.10 40.53
N GLY A 192 -0.93 67.79 40.73
CA GLY A 192 -1.25 66.76 39.72
C GLY A 192 -0.12 66.38 38.76
N ALA A 193 1.09 66.94 38.88
CA ALA A 193 2.29 66.45 38.19
C ALA A 193 2.88 65.24 38.95
N THR A 194 2.21 64.09 38.89
CA THR A 194 2.62 62.85 39.56
C THR A 194 3.61 62.05 38.71
N SER A 195 4.68 61.54 39.32
CA SER A 195 5.56 60.56 38.68
C SER A 195 4.96 59.17 38.79
N PHE A 196 4.70 58.51 37.65
CA PHE A 196 4.08 57.19 37.61
C PHE A 196 5.09 56.03 37.57
N GLY A 197 6.35 56.27 37.23
CA GLY A 197 7.38 55.24 37.22
C GLY A 197 7.08 54.11 36.24
N GLU A 198 7.39 52.87 36.63
CA GLU A 198 7.10 51.66 35.85
C GLU A 198 5.63 51.30 35.88
N TRP A 199 5.15 50.79 34.73
CA TRP A 199 3.82 50.26 34.51
C TRP A 199 3.93 48.78 34.19
N ASP A 200 3.13 47.98 34.87
CA ASP A 200 2.95 46.55 34.62
C ASP A 200 1.60 46.36 33.94
N GLY A 201 1.56 45.66 32.82
CA GLY A 201 0.33 45.38 32.08
C GLY A 201 0.41 44.03 31.38
N ASP A 202 -0.75 43.46 31.11
CA ASP A 202 -0.83 42.20 30.37
C ASP A 202 -0.92 42.51 28.87
N TYR A 203 -0.03 41.93 28.07
CA TYR A 203 -0.16 41.86 26.61
C TYR A 203 -0.92 40.57 26.28
N ASP A 204 -2.10 40.44 26.85
CA ASP A 204 -3.03 39.37 26.55
C ASP A 204 -3.99 39.81 25.43
N GLN A 205 -4.61 38.84 24.76
CA GLN A 205 -5.65 39.12 23.76
C GLN A 205 -5.18 39.83 22.47
N SER A 206 -3.91 39.65 22.06
CA SER A 206 -3.49 40.05 20.71
C SER A 206 -3.99 39.03 19.68
N HIS A 207 -4.81 39.51 18.76
CA HIS A 207 -5.46 38.75 17.70
C HIS A 207 -4.89 39.16 16.34
N THR A 208 -4.46 38.19 15.53
CA THR A 208 -3.93 38.49 14.19
C THR A 208 -4.54 37.59 13.15
N VAL A 209 -5.02 38.15 12.04
CA VAL A 209 -5.51 37.41 10.87
C VAL A 209 -4.64 37.74 9.67
N THR A 210 -4.00 36.74 9.07
CA THR A 210 -3.07 36.91 7.96
C THR A 210 -3.36 35.99 6.80
N LEU A 211 -3.08 36.47 5.59
CA LEU A 211 -2.92 35.64 4.40
C LEU A 211 -1.45 35.51 4.07
N GLY A 212 -1.02 34.31 3.71
CA GLY A 212 0.38 34.06 3.38
C GLY A 212 0.59 33.01 2.30
N LEU A 213 1.78 33.07 1.71
CA LEU A 213 2.25 32.10 0.72
C LEU A 213 3.28 31.20 1.39
N ARG A 214 3.04 29.89 1.33
CA ARG A 214 3.94 28.85 1.85
C ARG A 214 4.46 27.99 0.71
N TYR A 215 5.78 27.85 0.61
CA TYR A 215 6.45 27.06 -0.42
C TYR A 215 7.31 25.94 0.18
N SER A 216 7.10 24.72 -0.30
CA SER A 216 7.81 23.52 0.14
C SER A 216 9.07 23.29 -0.70
N PHE A 217 10.22 23.28 -0.05
CA PHE A 217 11.54 22.98 -0.65
C PHE A 217 11.89 21.49 -0.56
N GLY A 218 11.20 20.73 0.29
CA GLY A 218 11.40 19.29 0.44
C GLY A 218 11.30 18.56 -0.90
N ALA A 219 12.17 17.57 -1.10
CA ALA A 219 12.09 16.67 -2.25
C ALA A 219 10.72 16.01 -2.28
N GLU A 220 10.13 15.85 -3.46
CA GLU A 220 8.99 14.94 -3.61
C GLU A 220 9.38 13.58 -3.03
N ASP A 221 8.48 13.01 -2.22
CA ASP A 221 8.66 11.64 -1.76
C ASP A 221 8.94 10.81 -3.01
N ALA A 222 10.07 10.09 -3.00
CA ALA A 222 10.47 9.29 -4.14
C ALA A 222 9.25 8.45 -4.55
N PRO A 223 8.85 8.48 -5.83
CA PRO A 223 7.69 7.72 -6.26
C PRO A 223 7.86 6.31 -5.73
N PRO A 224 6.80 5.72 -5.13
CA PRO A 224 6.91 4.39 -4.54
C PRO A 224 7.62 3.50 -5.54
N PRO A 225 8.64 2.73 -5.11
CA PRO A 225 9.41 1.91 -6.03
C PRO A 225 8.41 1.13 -6.89
N PRO A 226 8.59 1.11 -8.22
CA PRO A 226 7.63 0.45 -9.10
C PRO A 226 7.35 -0.93 -8.52
N PRO A 227 6.07 -1.34 -8.45
CA PRO A 227 5.72 -2.64 -7.90
C PRO A 227 6.65 -3.67 -8.53
N PRO A 228 7.25 -4.57 -7.75
CA PRO A 228 8.14 -5.58 -8.30
C PRO A 228 7.41 -6.21 -9.49
N PRO A 229 8.09 -6.42 -10.63
CA PRO A 229 7.46 -7.00 -11.80
C PRO A 229 6.68 -8.22 -11.32
N PRO A 230 5.42 -8.37 -11.76
CA PRO A 230 4.60 -9.50 -11.34
C PRO A 230 5.47 -10.75 -11.48
N PRO A 231 5.50 -11.64 -10.46
CA PRO A 231 6.28 -12.86 -10.56
C PRO A 231 5.97 -13.47 -11.92
N PRO A 232 7.00 -13.94 -12.65
CA PRO A 232 6.79 -14.51 -13.98
C PRO A 232 5.61 -15.48 -13.85
N PRO A 233 4.66 -15.43 -14.81
CA PRO A 233 3.48 -16.27 -14.75
C PRO A 233 3.97 -17.67 -14.39
N PRO A 234 3.31 -18.35 -13.42
CA PRO A 234 3.72 -19.68 -13.02
C PRO A 234 3.98 -20.46 -14.30
N PRO A 235 5.11 -21.19 -14.40
CA PRO A 235 5.42 -21.94 -15.60
C PRO A 235 4.14 -22.67 -16.00
N PRO A 236 3.77 -22.63 -17.30
CA PRO A 236 2.54 -23.27 -17.76
C PRO A 236 2.46 -24.64 -17.10
N PRO A 237 1.28 -25.02 -16.55
CA PRO A 237 1.14 -26.28 -15.84
C PRO A 237 1.86 -27.35 -16.67
N PRO A 238 2.74 -28.16 -16.05
CA PRO A 238 3.49 -29.16 -16.78
C PRO A 238 2.49 -29.86 -17.70
N PRO A 239 2.84 -30.04 -19.00
CA PRO A 239 1.93 -30.67 -19.94
C PRO A 239 1.33 -31.90 -19.25
N PRO A 240 0.00 -32.12 -19.36
CA PRO A 240 -0.66 -33.22 -18.67
C PRO A 240 0.22 -34.46 -18.85
N PRO A 241 0.47 -35.23 -17.77
CA PRO A 241 1.37 -36.37 -17.83
C PRO A 241 1.00 -37.16 -19.09
N PRO A 242 2.00 -37.54 -19.92
CA PRO A 242 1.74 -38.22 -21.17
C PRO A 242 0.71 -39.31 -20.89
N PRO A 243 -0.30 -39.49 -21.77
CA PRO A 243 -1.31 -40.53 -21.60
C PRO A 243 -0.59 -41.82 -21.18
N PRO A 244 -1.07 -42.53 -20.14
CA PRO A 244 -0.45 -43.79 -19.76
C PRO A 244 -0.19 -44.61 -21.02
N PRO A 245 0.99 -45.24 -21.19
CA PRO A 245 1.37 -45.92 -22.41
C PRO A 245 0.17 -46.74 -22.88
N VAL A 246 -0.35 -46.42 -24.06
CA VAL A 246 -1.47 -47.16 -24.65
C VAL A 246 -1.05 -48.62 -24.57
N ALA A 247 -1.78 -49.44 -23.83
CA ALA A 247 -1.44 -50.85 -23.66
C ALA A 247 -1.18 -51.41 -25.04
N GLN A 248 0.07 -51.79 -25.31
CA GLN A 248 0.47 -52.23 -26.64
C GLN A 248 -0.43 -53.42 -26.99
N LYS A 249 -1.21 -53.28 -28.06
CA LYS A 249 -2.00 -54.41 -28.58
C LYS A 249 -1.04 -55.58 -28.77
N PRO A 250 -1.34 -56.79 -28.26
CA PRO A 250 -0.47 -57.93 -28.44
C PRO A 250 -0.17 -58.16 -29.92
N VAL A 251 1.08 -58.51 -30.23
CA VAL A 251 1.51 -58.82 -31.60
C VAL A 251 1.03 -60.21 -32.04
N ALA A 252 1.02 -60.50 -33.33
CA ALA A 252 0.70 -61.84 -33.80
C ALA A 252 1.71 -62.88 -33.26
N ARG A 253 1.22 -64.06 -32.83
CA ARG A 253 2.06 -65.13 -32.27
C ARG A 253 1.56 -66.51 -32.65
N GLN A 254 2.50 -67.41 -32.92
CA GLN A 254 2.24 -68.82 -33.21
C GLN A 254 2.60 -69.71 -32.01
N PHE A 255 1.76 -70.70 -31.73
CA PHE A 255 2.01 -71.78 -30.77
C PHE A 255 1.99 -73.12 -31.50
N VAL A 256 2.80 -74.08 -31.04
CA VAL A 256 2.89 -75.41 -31.66
C VAL A 256 2.55 -76.47 -30.62
N VAL A 257 1.55 -77.29 -30.92
CA VAL A 257 1.07 -78.40 -30.09
C VAL A 257 1.50 -79.70 -30.74
N TYR A 258 2.20 -80.56 -30.02
CA TYR A 258 2.61 -81.88 -30.52
C TYR A 258 1.65 -82.99 -30.08
N PHE A 259 1.60 -84.05 -30.87
CA PHE A 259 0.76 -85.22 -30.64
C PHE A 259 1.57 -86.51 -30.69
N ASP A 260 1.10 -87.48 -29.93
CA ASP A 260 1.60 -88.85 -30.01
C ASP A 260 1.23 -89.50 -31.35
N TRP A 261 1.93 -90.59 -31.64
CA TRP A 261 1.70 -91.34 -32.87
C TRP A 261 0.26 -91.87 -32.90
N ASP A 262 -0.40 -91.66 -34.04
CA ASP A 262 -1.79 -92.04 -34.28
C ASP A 262 -2.83 -91.50 -33.28
N ARG A 263 -2.50 -90.40 -32.60
CA ARG A 263 -3.36 -89.75 -31.60
C ARG A 263 -3.79 -88.35 -32.01
N SER A 264 -4.98 -87.95 -31.55
CA SER A 264 -5.45 -86.55 -31.59
C SER A 264 -5.82 -86.00 -30.21
N ASP A 265 -5.70 -86.80 -29.15
CA ASP A 265 -5.86 -86.33 -27.77
C ASP A 265 -4.67 -85.49 -27.31
N LEU A 266 -4.95 -84.52 -26.43
CA LEU A 266 -3.92 -83.61 -25.88
C LEU A 266 -3.28 -84.23 -24.64
N THR A 267 -1.95 -84.42 -24.70
CA THR A 267 -1.11 -84.73 -23.54
C THR A 267 -1.12 -83.57 -22.53
N ALA A 268 -0.54 -83.77 -21.34
CA ALA A 268 -0.47 -82.71 -20.32
C ALA A 268 0.32 -81.49 -20.83
N GLU A 269 1.41 -81.75 -21.55
CA GLU A 269 2.28 -80.74 -22.16
C GLU A 269 1.52 -79.97 -23.26
N ALA A 270 0.82 -80.70 -24.13
CA ALA A 270 -0.03 -80.11 -25.16
C ALA A 270 -1.12 -79.20 -24.56
N ARG A 271 -1.77 -79.61 -23.46
CA ARG A 271 -2.75 -78.78 -22.75
C ARG A 271 -2.13 -77.53 -22.15
N SER A 272 -0.90 -77.59 -21.64
CA SER A 272 -0.18 -76.41 -21.15
C SER A 272 0.04 -75.39 -22.27
N VAL A 273 0.45 -75.84 -23.46
CA VAL A 273 0.63 -74.95 -24.63
C VAL A 273 -0.70 -74.35 -25.09
N VAL A 274 -1.77 -75.14 -25.16
CA VAL A 274 -3.12 -74.64 -25.47
C VAL A 274 -3.57 -73.60 -24.43
N THR A 275 -3.23 -73.80 -23.15
CA THR A 275 -3.55 -72.85 -22.09
C THR A 275 -2.82 -71.53 -22.23
N GLN A 276 -1.54 -71.58 -22.61
CA GLN A 276 -0.76 -70.37 -22.91
C GLN A 276 -1.34 -69.64 -24.12
N ALA A 277 -1.72 -70.36 -25.18
CA ALA A 277 -2.35 -69.78 -26.36
C ALA A 277 -3.72 -69.15 -26.05
N ALA A 278 -4.56 -69.80 -25.23
CA ALA A 278 -5.85 -69.27 -24.81
C ALA A 278 -5.71 -67.99 -23.99
N ASN A 279 -4.77 -67.97 -23.03
CA ASN A 279 -4.50 -66.78 -22.22
C ASN A 279 -3.95 -65.64 -23.09
N TYR A 280 -3.10 -65.95 -24.07
CA TYR A 280 -2.59 -64.97 -25.02
C TYR A 280 -3.69 -64.39 -25.90
N ALA A 281 -4.57 -65.22 -26.48
CA ALA A 281 -5.73 -64.77 -27.23
C ALA A 281 -6.62 -63.83 -26.37
N LYS A 282 -6.97 -64.25 -25.15
CA LYS A 282 -7.80 -63.43 -24.25
C LYS A 282 -7.15 -62.09 -23.86
N SER A 283 -5.82 -61.97 -23.93
CA SER A 283 -5.10 -60.74 -23.58
C SER A 283 -5.27 -59.60 -24.59
N GLY A 284 -5.68 -59.87 -25.83
CA GLY A 284 -5.69 -58.85 -26.90
C GLY A 284 -6.91 -58.80 -27.79
N ALA A 285 -7.92 -59.66 -27.59
CA ALA A 285 -9.12 -59.78 -28.42
C ALA A 285 -8.79 -60.02 -29.92
N PRO A 286 -8.37 -61.24 -30.30
CA PRO A 286 -7.87 -61.53 -31.64
C PRO A 286 -8.97 -61.38 -32.70
N THR A 287 -8.60 -60.87 -33.87
CA THR A 287 -9.45 -60.83 -35.06
C THR A 287 -9.51 -62.18 -35.76
N ARG A 288 -8.46 -63.02 -35.63
CA ARG A 288 -8.43 -64.37 -36.20
C ARG A 288 -7.48 -65.30 -35.46
N VAL A 289 -7.93 -66.53 -35.21
CA VAL A 289 -7.14 -67.64 -34.69
C VAL A 289 -7.18 -68.79 -35.70
N LEU A 290 -6.09 -69.05 -36.42
CA LEU A 290 -6.00 -70.15 -37.39
C LEU A 290 -5.34 -71.36 -36.73
N ILE A 291 -5.99 -72.51 -36.79
CA ILE A 291 -5.47 -73.77 -36.28
C ILE A 291 -5.24 -74.72 -37.43
N VAL A 292 -3.98 -75.09 -37.66
CA VAL A 292 -3.61 -75.99 -38.76
C VAL A 292 -3.06 -77.29 -38.20
N GLY A 293 -3.71 -78.41 -38.52
CA GLY A 293 -3.25 -79.75 -38.13
C GLY A 293 -2.32 -80.37 -39.17
N TYR A 294 -1.34 -81.15 -38.69
CA TYR A 294 -0.36 -81.87 -39.49
C TYR A 294 -0.15 -83.30 -38.97
N THR A 295 0.38 -84.17 -39.82
CA THR A 295 0.79 -85.54 -39.49
C THR A 295 2.20 -85.83 -40.00
N ASP A 296 2.79 -86.92 -39.51
CA ASP A 296 3.97 -87.49 -40.16
C ASP A 296 3.57 -88.32 -41.39
N THR A 297 4.57 -88.84 -42.12
CA THR A 297 4.39 -89.57 -43.38
C THR A 297 4.16 -91.07 -43.16
N SER A 298 3.79 -91.52 -41.96
CA SER A 298 3.72 -92.95 -41.64
C SER A 298 2.40 -93.66 -42.00
N GLY A 299 1.38 -92.90 -42.44
CA GLY A 299 0.06 -93.39 -42.83
C GLY A 299 -0.30 -92.97 -44.25
N SER A 300 -1.45 -93.41 -44.77
CA SER A 300 -1.88 -92.98 -46.11
C SER A 300 -2.29 -91.50 -46.11
N ALA A 301 -2.08 -90.81 -47.24
CA ALA A 301 -2.45 -89.39 -47.39
C ALA A 301 -3.89 -89.08 -46.94
N ALA A 302 -4.87 -89.93 -47.30
CA ALA A 302 -6.26 -89.78 -46.92
C ALA A 302 -6.47 -89.95 -45.40
N TYR A 303 -5.79 -90.94 -44.80
CA TYR A 303 -5.83 -91.15 -43.35
C TYR A 303 -5.23 -89.96 -42.60
N ASN A 304 -4.06 -89.51 -43.05
CA ASN A 304 -3.32 -88.39 -42.49
C ASN A 304 -4.09 -87.07 -42.58
N LEU A 305 -4.79 -86.83 -43.69
CA LEU A 305 -5.71 -85.69 -43.80
C LEU A 305 -6.85 -85.78 -42.78
N GLY A 306 -7.47 -86.95 -42.59
CA GLY A 306 -8.48 -87.15 -41.56
C GLY A 306 -7.96 -86.92 -40.13
N LEU A 307 -6.76 -87.44 -39.82
CA LEU A 307 -6.13 -87.29 -38.51
C LEU A 307 -5.73 -85.84 -38.21
N SER A 308 -5.18 -85.12 -39.18
CA SER A 308 -4.85 -83.69 -39.03
C SER A 308 -6.08 -82.82 -38.76
N ASN A 309 -7.21 -83.09 -39.42
CA ASN A 309 -8.49 -82.41 -39.15
C ASN A 309 -9.01 -82.70 -37.74
N ARG A 310 -8.87 -83.94 -37.24
CA ARG A 310 -9.22 -84.25 -35.85
C ARG A 310 -8.33 -83.48 -34.86
N ARG A 311 -7.02 -83.42 -35.11
CA ARG A 311 -6.07 -82.68 -34.26
C ARG A 311 -6.37 -81.19 -34.19
N SER A 312 -6.60 -80.53 -35.33
CA SER A 312 -6.96 -79.10 -35.33
C SER A 312 -8.26 -78.86 -34.59
N ARG A 313 -9.26 -79.74 -34.75
CA ARG A 313 -10.52 -79.66 -34.01
C ARG A 313 -10.35 -79.86 -32.50
N THR A 314 -9.57 -80.84 -32.06
CA THR A 314 -9.31 -81.05 -30.62
C THR A 314 -8.64 -79.83 -29.98
N VAL A 315 -7.72 -79.17 -30.67
CA VAL A 315 -7.10 -77.92 -30.20
C VAL A 315 -8.12 -76.78 -30.15
N ALA A 316 -8.99 -76.68 -31.16
CA ALA A 316 -10.05 -75.67 -31.20
C ALA A 316 -11.04 -75.81 -30.05
N ASP A 317 -11.53 -77.02 -29.82
CA ASP A 317 -12.47 -77.32 -28.74
C ASP A 317 -11.85 -76.99 -27.38
N ALA A 318 -10.55 -77.28 -27.21
CA ALA A 318 -9.81 -76.93 -26.00
C ALA A 318 -9.61 -75.42 -25.82
N LEU A 319 -9.37 -74.65 -26.89
CA LEU A 319 -9.29 -73.18 -26.83
C LEU A 319 -10.65 -72.55 -26.48
N VAL A 320 -11.73 -73.05 -27.09
CA VAL A 320 -13.10 -72.58 -26.81
C VAL A 320 -13.49 -72.89 -25.36
N ALA A 321 -13.19 -74.10 -24.87
CA ALA A 321 -13.42 -74.48 -23.47
C ALA A 321 -12.69 -73.56 -22.48
N GLN A 322 -11.59 -72.93 -22.89
CA GLN A 322 -10.84 -71.96 -22.08
C GLN A 322 -11.26 -70.50 -22.29
N GLY A 323 -12.35 -70.26 -23.03
CA GLY A 323 -12.97 -68.95 -23.20
C GLY A 323 -12.48 -68.15 -24.41
N VAL A 324 -11.77 -68.77 -25.37
CA VAL A 324 -11.50 -68.12 -26.66
C VAL A 324 -12.79 -68.10 -27.48
N ASN A 325 -13.13 -66.95 -28.08
CA ASN A 325 -14.32 -66.82 -28.92
C ASN A 325 -14.23 -67.76 -30.14
N GLY A 326 -15.12 -68.75 -30.22
CA GLY A 326 -15.15 -69.70 -31.34
C GLY A 326 -15.43 -69.03 -32.70
N GLY A 327 -16.06 -67.85 -32.72
CA GLY A 327 -16.35 -67.13 -33.96
C GLY A 327 -15.13 -66.60 -34.71
N VAL A 328 -13.96 -66.51 -34.05
CA VAL A 328 -12.71 -66.09 -34.69
C VAL A 328 -11.78 -67.26 -35.03
N ILE A 329 -12.17 -68.50 -34.72
CA ILE A 329 -11.36 -69.69 -34.93
C ILE A 329 -11.63 -70.28 -36.33
N ALA A 330 -10.57 -70.45 -37.12
CA ALA A 330 -10.58 -71.16 -38.39
C ALA A 330 -9.76 -72.46 -38.28
N LEU A 331 -10.26 -73.54 -38.88
CA LEU A 331 -9.60 -74.84 -38.87
C LEU A 331 -9.10 -75.21 -40.26
N ASP A 332 -7.92 -75.81 -40.31
CA ASP A 332 -7.35 -76.38 -41.53
C ASP A 332 -6.62 -77.69 -41.18
N GLY A 333 -6.67 -78.65 -42.08
CA GLY A 333 -6.00 -79.94 -41.95
C GLY A 333 -5.13 -80.16 -43.17
N LYS A 334 -3.82 -80.28 -42.95
CA LYS A 334 -2.83 -80.42 -44.04
C LYS A 334 -2.35 -81.85 -44.25
N GLY A 335 -2.77 -82.79 -43.41
CA GLY A 335 -2.24 -84.15 -43.42
C GLY A 335 -0.72 -84.16 -43.34
N GLU A 336 -0.10 -84.93 -44.22
CA GLU A 336 1.37 -85.05 -44.33
C GLU A 336 2.02 -84.00 -45.24
N THR A 337 1.27 -82.96 -45.65
CA THR A 337 1.83 -81.84 -46.41
C THR A 337 2.43 -80.79 -45.47
N ASN A 338 3.46 -80.06 -45.92
CA ASN A 338 4.15 -79.03 -45.13
C ASN A 338 4.79 -79.55 -43.83
N LEU A 339 5.58 -80.61 -43.97
CA LEU A 339 6.37 -81.20 -42.89
C LEU A 339 7.28 -80.15 -42.24
N ALA A 340 7.43 -80.18 -40.91
CA ALA A 340 8.44 -79.37 -40.22
C ALA A 340 9.83 -79.93 -40.48
N LYS A 341 9.92 -81.25 -40.62
CA LYS A 341 11.14 -81.96 -40.97
C LYS A 341 10.86 -82.89 -42.15
N PRO A 342 11.51 -82.68 -43.30
CA PRO A 342 11.32 -83.55 -44.46
C PRO A 342 11.62 -85.01 -44.13
N THR A 343 10.72 -85.91 -44.52
CA THR A 343 10.86 -87.36 -44.35
C THR A 343 10.35 -88.10 -45.58
N ALA A 344 10.89 -89.30 -45.81
CA ALA A 344 10.36 -90.21 -46.82
C ALA A 344 8.99 -90.78 -46.40
N ASP A 345 8.26 -91.38 -47.35
CA ASP A 345 7.01 -92.09 -47.05
C ASP A 345 7.24 -93.25 -46.06
N GLY A 346 6.25 -93.51 -45.21
CA GLY A 346 6.30 -94.51 -44.14
C GLY A 346 7.08 -94.10 -42.86
N VAL A 347 7.66 -92.90 -42.79
CA VAL A 347 8.53 -92.49 -41.68
C VAL A 347 7.75 -91.80 -40.56
N ARG A 348 7.96 -92.26 -39.33
CA ARG A 348 7.43 -91.62 -38.11
C ARG A 348 8.36 -90.50 -37.67
N GLU A 349 7.83 -89.28 -37.55
CA GLU A 349 8.61 -88.10 -37.16
C GLU A 349 7.80 -87.26 -36.16
N PRO A 350 8.19 -87.26 -34.87
CA PRO A 350 7.49 -86.50 -33.83
C PRO A 350 7.27 -85.02 -34.14
N LEU A 351 8.23 -84.35 -34.79
CA LEU A 351 8.11 -82.92 -35.11
C LEU A 351 7.02 -82.63 -36.17
N ASN A 352 6.64 -83.63 -36.96
CA ASN A 352 5.59 -83.52 -37.97
C ASN A 352 4.19 -83.78 -37.39
N ARG A 353 4.10 -84.45 -36.24
CA ARG A 353 2.84 -84.69 -35.53
C ARG A 353 2.47 -83.47 -34.70
N ARG A 354 2.04 -82.40 -35.36
CA ARG A 354 1.75 -81.12 -34.71
C ARG A 354 0.44 -80.48 -35.15
N ALA A 355 -0.03 -79.52 -34.38
CA ALA A 355 -0.94 -78.49 -34.83
C ALA A 355 -0.35 -77.11 -34.48
N THR A 356 -0.52 -76.13 -35.37
CA THR A 356 -0.14 -74.74 -35.10
C THR A 356 -1.37 -73.93 -34.70
N ILE A 357 -1.19 -72.95 -33.83
CA ILE A 357 -2.22 -71.98 -33.41
C ILE A 357 -1.66 -70.59 -33.73
N ASP A 358 -2.16 -69.96 -34.78
CA ASP A 358 -1.74 -68.63 -35.25
C ASP A 358 -2.76 -67.58 -34.80
N ILE A 359 -2.36 -66.73 -33.85
CA ILE A 359 -3.23 -65.70 -33.25
C ILE A 359 -2.86 -64.33 -33.84
N ASN A 360 -3.84 -63.64 -34.41
CA ASN A 360 -3.72 -62.29 -34.98
C ASN A 360 -4.73 -61.33 -34.35
N PHE A 361 -4.34 -60.06 -34.18
CA PHE A 361 -5.12 -59.01 -33.51
C PHE A 361 -5.52 -57.89 -34.45
#